data_AF-A0A946YMG3-F1
#
_entry.id   AF-A0A946YMG3-F1
#
_cell.length_a   1.000
_cell.length_b   1.000
_cell.length_c   1.000
_cell.angle_alpha   90.00
_cell.angle_beta   90.00
_cell.angle_gamma   90.00
#
_symmetry.space_group_name_H-M   'P 1'
#
loop_
_entity.id
_entity.type
_entity.pdbx_description
1 polymer ?
#
loop_
_entity_poly.entity_id
_entity_poly.type
_entity_poly.pdbx_seq_one_letter_code
_entity_poly.pdbx_strand_id
1 'polypeptide(L)'
;GLELAVICPREDPSDALVSNTYQTLDQLPEGARLGTSSYRRQCQIKHLRPDLQILDLRGNVGTRLGKLDDGQYDAIILAAAGLIRLELEDRIRQRLDFIDCLPAVGQGAVGVECRSDDSPIQRLLECLHDSETAIRVRAERAVNNHLQGGCQVPLAAFAELQDDALVLRGRVGNLDGSVLLHSEGRGDPADPEQIGIAVAEDLLSQGADRILADLR
;
A
#
# COMPACT_ATOMS: atom_id res chain seq x y z
N GLY A 1 -8.40 -25.90 -8.01
CA GLY A 1 -8.44 -24.47 -8.36
C GLY A 1 -7.10 -23.83 -8.02
N LEU A 2 -7.01 -22.50 -7.96
CA LEU A 2 -5.83 -21.81 -7.41
C LEU A 2 -6.22 -21.11 -6.11
N GLU A 3 -5.28 -21.01 -5.18
CA GLU A 3 -5.47 -20.30 -3.91
C GLU A 3 -4.17 -19.66 -3.43
N LEU A 4 -4.32 -18.55 -2.68
CA LEU A 4 -3.22 -17.96 -1.92
C LEU A 4 -3.00 -18.80 -0.65
N ALA A 5 -2.20 -19.87 -0.77
CA ALA A 5 -2.01 -20.85 0.29
C ALA A 5 -1.13 -20.33 1.43
N VAL A 6 -0.14 -19.49 1.12
CA VAL A 6 0.82 -19.00 2.12
C VAL A 6 1.00 -17.49 2.03
N ILE A 7 1.09 -16.87 3.21
CA ILE A 7 1.49 -15.49 3.39
C ILE A 7 2.69 -15.51 4.34
N CYS A 8 3.84 -15.09 3.82
CA CYS A 8 5.11 -15.07 4.56
C CYS A 8 5.14 -13.91 5.57
N PRO A 9 6.09 -13.91 6.53
CA PRO A 9 6.31 -12.77 7.43
C PRO A 9 6.41 -11.45 6.66
N ARG A 10 5.71 -10.43 7.15
CA ARG A 10 5.68 -9.10 6.53
C ARG A 10 7.00 -8.36 6.79
N GLU A 11 7.60 -7.86 5.71
CA GLU A 11 8.67 -6.86 5.80
C GLU A 11 8.08 -5.45 6.03
N ASP A 12 8.93 -4.43 6.22
CA ASP A 12 8.53 -3.02 6.31
C ASP A 12 7.46 -2.63 5.28
N PRO A 13 6.21 -2.33 5.72
CA PRO A 13 5.10 -2.04 4.83
C PRO A 13 5.06 -0.57 4.40
N SER A 14 5.95 0.29 4.90
CA SER A 14 5.94 1.72 4.60
C SER A 14 6.26 2.04 3.13
N ASP A 15 5.73 3.18 2.69
CA ASP A 15 6.25 3.85 1.51
C ASP A 15 7.49 4.67 1.90
N ALA A 16 8.47 4.71 1.01
CA ALA A 16 9.73 5.40 1.20
C ALA A 16 9.87 6.54 0.19
N LEU A 17 10.20 7.73 0.70
CA LEU A 17 10.76 8.82 -0.09
C LEU A 17 12.21 8.49 -0.46
N VAL A 18 12.51 8.59 -1.75
CA VAL A 18 13.86 8.48 -2.27
C VAL A 18 14.20 9.77 -3.00
N SER A 19 15.27 10.42 -2.58
CA SER A 19 15.79 11.65 -3.21
C SER A 19 17.30 11.72 -3.07
N ASN A 20 17.94 12.35 -4.05
CA ASN A 20 19.37 12.65 -4.00
C ASN A 20 19.68 13.92 -3.20
N THR A 21 18.70 14.81 -3.02
CA THR A 21 18.91 16.16 -2.48
C THR A 21 18.17 16.39 -1.16
N TYR A 22 16.92 15.94 -1.05
CA TYR A 22 16.04 16.26 0.07
C TYR A 22 15.92 15.07 1.02
N GLN A 23 15.89 15.33 2.34
CA GLN A 23 15.82 14.26 3.35
C GLN A 23 14.38 13.89 3.70
N THR A 24 13.44 14.84 3.59
CA THR A 24 12.04 14.60 3.92
C THR A 24 11.11 15.18 2.86
N LEU A 25 9.85 14.71 2.86
CA LEU A 25 8.80 15.17 1.96
C LEU A 25 8.55 16.68 2.14
N ASP A 26 8.58 17.16 3.39
CA ASP A 26 8.39 18.57 3.74
C ASP A 26 9.49 19.49 3.20
N GLN A 27 10.69 18.97 3.00
CA GLN A 27 11.82 19.73 2.46
C GLN A 27 11.73 19.97 0.95
N LEU A 28 10.83 19.27 0.24
CA LEU A 28 10.64 19.48 -1.19
C LEU A 28 10.12 20.90 -1.45
N PRO A 29 10.75 21.66 -2.37
CA PRO A 29 10.29 23.00 -2.71
C PRO A 29 8.91 22.97 -3.37
N GLU A 30 8.26 24.12 -3.39
CA GLU A 30 6.98 24.30 -4.08
C GLU A 30 7.12 23.91 -5.56
N GLY A 31 6.19 23.10 -6.06
CA GLY A 31 6.20 22.64 -7.45
C GLY A 31 7.23 21.55 -7.76
N ALA A 32 7.90 20.96 -6.76
CA ALA A 32 8.85 19.87 -6.98
C ALA A 32 8.20 18.66 -7.69
N ARG A 33 8.99 18.01 -8.54
CA ARG A 33 8.58 16.87 -9.37
C ARG A 33 8.75 15.58 -8.57
N LEU A 34 7.63 14.96 -8.20
CA LEU A 34 7.61 13.72 -7.43
C LEU A 34 7.14 12.56 -8.30
N GLY A 35 7.97 11.53 -8.44
CA GLY A 35 7.70 10.38 -9.32
C GLY A 35 6.92 9.25 -8.64
N THR A 36 5.71 8.96 -9.14
CA THR A 36 4.93 7.76 -8.81
C THR A 36 3.80 7.56 -9.82
N SER A 37 3.58 6.32 -10.28
CA SER A 37 2.37 5.95 -11.06
C SER A 37 1.28 5.28 -10.22
N SER A 38 1.41 5.30 -8.89
CA SER A 38 0.40 4.75 -7.98
C SER A 38 -0.62 5.83 -7.62
N TYR A 39 -1.88 5.64 -8.04
CA TYR A 39 -2.99 6.50 -7.68
C TYR A 39 -3.21 6.59 -6.16
N ARG A 40 -2.99 5.49 -5.43
CA ARG A 40 -3.00 5.47 -3.96
C ARG A 40 -1.98 6.43 -3.35
N ARG A 41 -0.75 6.44 -3.86
CA ARG A 41 0.29 7.36 -3.35
C ARG A 41 -0.02 8.79 -3.78
N GLN A 42 -0.43 8.96 -5.03
CA GLN A 42 -0.74 10.26 -5.61
C GLN A 42 -1.83 10.98 -4.82
N CYS A 43 -2.99 10.37 -4.58
CA CYS A 43 -4.10 11.04 -3.89
C CYS A 43 -3.70 11.48 -2.46
N GLN A 44 -3.02 10.61 -1.71
CA GLN A 44 -2.61 10.89 -0.34
C GLN A 44 -1.54 11.99 -0.28
N ILE A 45 -0.53 11.94 -1.15
CA ILE A 45 0.51 12.95 -1.18
C ILE A 45 -0.05 14.30 -1.66
N LYS A 46 -0.94 14.29 -2.66
CA LYS A 46 -1.60 15.51 -3.13
C LYS A 46 -2.50 16.14 -2.08
N HIS A 47 -3.12 15.32 -1.22
CA HIS A 47 -3.90 15.81 -0.10
C HIS A 47 -3.02 16.58 0.91
N LEU A 48 -1.81 16.11 1.16
CA LEU A 48 -0.84 16.76 2.07
C LEU A 48 -0.10 17.95 1.44
N ARG A 49 0.31 17.78 0.18
CA ARG A 49 1.18 18.69 -0.58
C ARG A 49 0.60 18.93 -1.98
N PRO A 50 -0.49 19.72 -2.08
CA PRO A 50 -1.18 19.96 -3.35
C PRO A 50 -0.29 20.65 -4.39
N ASP A 51 0.74 21.37 -3.93
CA ASP A 51 1.71 22.10 -4.74
C ASP A 51 2.67 21.19 -5.55
N LEU A 52 2.90 19.94 -5.13
CA LEU A 52 3.86 19.05 -5.80
C LEU A 52 3.40 18.64 -7.19
N GLN A 53 4.32 18.52 -8.15
CA GLN A 53 4.03 18.01 -9.48
C GLN A 53 4.20 16.48 -9.48
N ILE A 54 3.11 15.74 -9.43
CA ILE A 54 3.15 14.27 -9.48
C ILE A 54 3.33 13.83 -10.93
N LEU A 55 4.41 13.11 -11.21
CA LEU A 55 4.78 12.63 -12.54
C LEU A 55 4.82 11.11 -12.59
N ASP A 56 4.44 10.57 -13.75
CA ASP A 56 4.35 9.13 -13.99
C ASP A 56 5.72 8.45 -13.96
N LEU A 57 5.89 7.43 -13.12
CA LEU A 57 7.15 6.70 -12.96
C LEU A 57 6.95 5.18 -13.09
N ARG A 58 7.42 4.64 -14.22
CA ARG A 58 7.37 3.20 -14.56
C ARG A 58 8.76 2.61 -14.77
N GLY A 59 8.83 1.28 -14.65
CA GLY A 59 10.05 0.48 -14.72
C GLY A 59 10.23 -0.39 -13.46
N ASN A 60 11.27 -1.22 -13.43
CA ASN A 60 11.71 -1.89 -12.20
C ASN A 60 12.40 -0.88 -11.26
N VAL A 61 12.77 -1.30 -10.05
CA VAL A 61 13.41 -0.42 -9.05
C VAL A 61 14.66 0.27 -9.60
N GLY A 62 15.56 -0.49 -10.25
CA GLY A 62 16.80 0.05 -10.81
C GLY A 62 16.57 1.13 -11.87
N THR A 63 15.66 0.91 -12.82
CA THR A 63 15.31 1.92 -13.84
C THR A 63 14.71 3.17 -13.22
N ARG A 64 13.89 3.02 -12.17
CA ARG A 64 13.30 4.18 -11.48
C ARG A 64 14.35 5.01 -10.74
N LEU A 65 15.29 4.34 -10.07
CA LEU A 65 16.42 4.99 -9.40
C LEU A 65 17.33 5.70 -10.42
N GLY A 66 17.63 5.05 -11.56
CA GLY A 66 18.40 5.70 -12.63
C GLY A 66 17.75 6.99 -13.13
N LYS A 67 16.43 6.99 -13.36
CA LYS A 67 15.70 8.22 -13.75
C LYS A 67 15.76 9.34 -12.69
N LEU A 68 15.76 8.98 -11.41
CA LEU A 68 15.96 9.93 -10.32
C LEU A 68 17.40 10.49 -10.37
N ASP A 69 18.39 9.64 -10.54
CA ASP A 69 19.81 10.03 -10.61
C ASP A 69 20.11 10.92 -11.84
N ASP A 70 19.40 10.69 -12.94
CA ASP A 70 19.45 11.52 -14.15
C ASP A 70 18.75 12.90 -13.99
N GLY A 71 18.21 13.21 -12.81
CA GLY A 71 17.56 14.49 -12.51
C GLY A 71 16.17 14.69 -13.13
N GLN A 72 15.53 13.62 -13.60
CA GLN A 72 14.17 13.69 -14.16
C GLN A 72 13.11 13.97 -13.08
N TYR A 73 13.42 13.66 -11.82
CA TYR A 73 12.56 13.86 -10.65
C TYR A 73 13.39 14.49 -9.53
N ASP A 74 12.74 15.25 -8.65
CA ASP A 74 13.35 15.79 -7.45
C ASP A 74 13.28 14.78 -6.29
N ALA A 75 12.26 13.93 -6.31
CA ALA A 75 12.13 12.74 -5.48
C ALA A 75 11.21 11.69 -6.15
N ILE A 76 11.25 10.46 -5.67
CA ILE A 76 10.33 9.38 -6.07
C ILE A 76 9.82 8.64 -4.83
N ILE A 77 8.67 7.95 -4.96
CA ILE A 77 8.15 7.10 -3.90
C ILE A 77 8.22 5.63 -4.29
N LEU A 78 8.84 4.81 -3.44
CA LEU A 78 8.96 3.35 -3.58
C LEU A 78 8.43 2.65 -2.33
N ALA A 79 8.26 1.32 -2.38
CA ALA A 79 7.95 0.55 -1.18
C ALA A 79 9.27 0.26 -0.44
N ALA A 80 9.32 0.47 0.88
CA ALA A 80 10.52 0.25 1.68
C ALA A 80 11.02 -1.20 1.58
N ALA A 81 10.13 -2.19 1.72
CA ALA A 81 10.45 -3.61 1.56
C ALA A 81 11.15 -3.94 0.23
N GLY A 82 10.80 -3.25 -0.87
CA GLY A 82 11.42 -3.48 -2.17
C GLY A 82 12.88 -3.00 -2.23
N LEU A 83 13.20 -1.91 -1.53
CA LEU A 83 14.56 -1.40 -1.41
C LEU A 83 15.40 -2.26 -0.46
N ILE A 84 14.83 -2.63 0.70
CA ILE A 84 15.49 -3.48 1.71
C ILE A 84 15.88 -4.83 1.10
N ARG A 85 14.97 -5.51 0.40
CA ARG A 85 15.24 -6.80 -0.25
C ARG A 85 16.29 -6.75 -1.35
N LEU A 86 16.56 -5.57 -1.90
CA LEU A 86 17.59 -5.33 -2.91
C LEU A 86 18.88 -4.75 -2.31
N GLU A 87 18.98 -4.67 -0.98
CA GLU A 87 20.12 -4.09 -0.26
C GLU A 87 20.36 -2.60 -0.60
N LEU A 88 19.28 -1.88 -0.89
CA LEU A 88 19.26 -0.45 -1.26
C LEU A 88 18.62 0.42 -0.16
N GLU A 89 18.73 0.00 1.10
CA GLU A 89 18.14 0.73 2.23
C GLU A 89 18.74 2.13 2.40
N ASP A 90 19.99 2.34 1.99
CA ASP A 90 20.68 3.64 1.98
C ASP A 90 19.99 4.68 1.08
N ARG A 91 19.16 4.24 0.13
CA ARG A 91 18.35 5.12 -0.72
C ARG A 91 17.11 5.65 -0.01
N ILE A 92 16.69 5.06 1.10
CA ILE A 92 15.53 5.52 1.86
C ILE A 92 15.91 6.81 2.61
N ARG A 93 15.32 7.94 2.20
CA ARG A 93 15.50 9.22 2.89
C ARG A 93 14.52 9.38 4.04
N GLN A 94 13.27 8.99 3.80
CA GLN A 94 12.21 9.01 4.79
C GLN A 94 11.27 7.83 4.57
N ARG A 95 10.94 7.11 5.63
CA ARG A 95 9.76 6.23 5.66
C ARG A 95 8.55 7.10 5.98
N LEU A 96 7.54 7.09 5.11
CA LEU A 96 6.34 7.88 5.30
C LEU A 96 5.48 7.26 6.40
N ASP A 97 4.99 8.10 7.31
CA ASP A 97 4.10 7.68 8.38
C ASP A 97 2.78 7.15 7.79
N PHE A 98 2.13 6.19 8.46
CA PHE A 98 0.85 5.63 8.01
C PHE A 98 -0.31 6.63 8.12
N ILE A 99 -0.15 7.68 8.92
CA ILE A 99 -1.03 8.85 8.94
C ILE A 99 -0.90 9.63 7.61
N ASP A 100 0.31 9.76 7.08
CA ASP A 100 0.54 10.54 5.86
C ASP A 100 0.25 9.72 4.60
N CYS A 101 0.78 8.50 4.51
CA CYS A 101 0.68 7.63 3.35
C CYS A 101 0.37 6.20 3.76
N LEU A 102 -0.92 5.88 3.86
CA LEU A 102 -1.39 4.56 4.23
C LEU A 102 -0.97 3.52 3.16
N PRO A 103 -0.36 2.38 3.55
CA PRO A 103 0.16 1.37 2.62
C PRO A 103 -0.87 0.77 1.67
N ALA A 104 -0.38 0.16 0.58
CA ALA A 104 -1.20 -0.72 -0.24
C ALA A 104 -1.51 -2.02 0.50
N VAL A 105 -2.62 -2.67 0.11
CA VAL A 105 -3.00 -4.00 0.58
C VAL A 105 -1.84 -4.98 0.40
N GLY A 106 -1.43 -5.63 1.48
CA GLY A 106 -0.36 -6.63 1.49
C GLY A 106 1.04 -6.06 1.25
N GLN A 107 1.25 -4.74 1.19
CA GLN A 107 2.59 -4.16 0.98
C GLN A 107 3.56 -4.69 2.03
N GLY A 108 4.72 -5.19 1.60
CA GLY A 108 5.72 -5.81 2.48
C GLY A 108 5.56 -7.33 2.65
N ALA A 109 4.37 -7.91 2.43
CA ALA A 109 4.17 -9.35 2.48
C ALA A 109 4.53 -10.04 1.16
N VAL A 110 4.88 -11.32 1.23
CA VAL A 110 5.02 -12.21 0.06
C VAL A 110 3.93 -13.26 0.15
N GLY A 111 3.17 -13.42 -0.93
CA GLY A 111 2.15 -14.45 -1.08
C GLY A 111 2.62 -15.57 -2.00
N VAL A 112 2.32 -16.81 -1.65
CA VAL A 112 2.57 -17.99 -2.50
C VAL A 112 1.24 -18.59 -2.93
N GLU A 113 0.99 -18.58 -4.24
CA GLU A 113 -0.17 -19.22 -4.84
C GLU A 113 0.16 -20.67 -5.21
N CYS A 114 -0.74 -21.59 -4.92
CA CYS A 114 -0.63 -22.97 -5.37
C CYS A 114 -2.00 -23.54 -5.77
N ARG A 115 -2.01 -24.80 -6.23
CA ARG A 115 -3.25 -25.51 -6.53
C ARG A 115 -3.95 -25.87 -5.23
N SER A 116 -5.24 -25.54 -5.14
CA SER A 116 -6.05 -25.75 -3.94
C SER A 116 -6.25 -27.22 -3.55
N ASP A 117 -6.04 -28.14 -4.48
CA ASP A 117 -6.16 -29.60 -4.30
C ASP A 117 -4.80 -30.32 -4.18
N ASP A 118 -3.69 -29.58 -4.08
CA ASP A 118 -2.35 -30.15 -3.98
C ASP A 118 -1.84 -30.18 -2.52
N SER A 119 -2.42 -31.08 -1.72
CA SER A 119 -2.05 -31.26 -0.31
C SER A 119 -0.56 -31.56 -0.08
N PRO A 120 0.14 -32.35 -0.92
CA PRO A 120 1.59 -32.52 -0.78
C PRO A 120 2.35 -31.19 -0.85
N ILE A 121 2.04 -30.32 -1.80
CA ILE A 121 2.68 -29.00 -1.91
C ILE A 121 2.30 -28.10 -0.74
N GLN A 122 1.02 -28.05 -0.36
CA GLN A 122 0.57 -27.23 0.78
C GLN A 122 1.34 -27.56 2.07
N ARG A 123 1.58 -28.84 2.38
CA ARG A 123 2.37 -29.26 3.55
C ARG A 123 3.83 -28.81 3.49
N LEU A 124 4.43 -28.75 2.31
CA LEU A 124 5.80 -28.26 2.15
C LEU A 124 5.91 -26.75 2.35
N LEU A 125 4.85 -26.01 2.01
CA LEU A 125 4.82 -24.56 2.10
C LEU A 125 4.46 -24.06 3.51
N GLU A 126 3.88 -24.91 4.37
CA GLU A 126 3.40 -24.55 5.71
C GLU A 126 4.47 -23.86 6.57
N CYS A 127 5.74 -24.28 6.45
CA CYS A 127 6.85 -23.69 7.21
C CYS A 127 7.17 -22.24 6.84
N LEU A 128 6.65 -21.73 5.72
CA LEU A 128 6.82 -20.36 5.27
C LEU A 128 5.69 -19.44 5.77
N HIS A 129 4.61 -20.00 6.32
CA HIS A 129 3.42 -19.25 6.69
C HIS A 129 3.58 -18.51 8.00
N ASP A 130 3.17 -17.24 8.01
CA ASP A 130 3.09 -16.40 9.19
C ASP A 130 1.64 -16.04 9.47
N SER A 131 1.10 -16.58 10.57
CA SER A 131 -0.32 -16.46 10.92
C SER A 131 -0.74 -15.01 11.18
N GLU A 132 0.10 -14.24 11.87
CA GLU A 132 -0.18 -12.84 12.19
C GLU A 132 -0.20 -11.94 10.94
N THR A 133 0.73 -12.15 10.00
CA THR A 133 0.69 -11.48 8.70
C THR A 133 -0.52 -11.93 7.90
N ALA A 134 -0.86 -13.21 7.92
CA ALA A 134 -2.02 -13.72 7.20
C ALA A 134 -3.34 -13.10 7.68
N ILE A 135 -3.54 -12.96 8.99
CA ILE A 135 -4.71 -12.28 9.57
C ILE A 135 -4.81 -10.84 9.06
N ARG A 136 -3.73 -10.06 9.18
CA ARG A 136 -3.69 -8.65 8.74
C ARG A 136 -3.99 -8.53 7.24
N VAL A 137 -3.33 -9.33 6.42
CA VAL A 137 -3.50 -9.29 4.95
C VAL A 137 -4.89 -9.76 4.52
N ARG A 138 -5.52 -10.70 5.22
CA ARG A 138 -6.91 -11.12 4.94
C ARG A 138 -7.90 -9.97 5.13
N ALA A 139 -7.77 -9.21 6.21
CA ALA A 139 -8.60 -8.02 6.44
C ALA A 139 -8.38 -6.94 5.37
N GLU A 140 -7.12 -6.63 5.03
CA GLU A 140 -6.78 -5.67 3.98
C GLU A 140 -7.34 -6.10 2.61
N ARG A 141 -7.22 -7.39 2.27
CA ARG A 141 -7.76 -7.95 1.03
C ARG A 141 -9.28 -7.93 0.98
N ALA A 142 -9.96 -8.12 2.11
CA ALA A 142 -11.41 -8.03 2.17
C ALA A 142 -11.90 -6.63 1.78
N VAL A 143 -11.22 -5.55 2.19
CA VAL A 143 -11.52 -4.18 1.73
C VAL A 143 -11.38 -4.09 0.21
N ASN A 144 -10.22 -4.52 -0.33
CA ASN A 144 -9.96 -4.43 -1.76
C ASN A 144 -10.94 -5.26 -2.59
N ASN A 145 -11.27 -6.47 -2.15
CA ASN A 145 -12.23 -7.33 -2.85
C ASN A 145 -13.64 -6.75 -2.83
N HIS A 146 -14.08 -6.20 -1.69
CA HIS A 146 -15.41 -5.61 -1.55
C HIS A 146 -15.56 -4.34 -2.39
N LEU A 147 -14.54 -3.49 -2.42
CA LEU A 147 -14.50 -2.28 -3.27
C LEU A 147 -14.15 -2.59 -4.74
N GLN A 148 -13.90 -3.86 -5.08
CA GLN A 148 -13.43 -4.30 -6.40
C GLN A 148 -12.21 -3.48 -6.88
N GLY A 149 -11.25 -3.28 -5.98
CA GLY A 149 -10.01 -2.55 -6.26
C GLY A 149 -9.07 -3.35 -7.16
N GLY A 150 -8.53 -2.67 -8.18
CA GLY A 150 -7.46 -3.18 -9.04
C GLY A 150 -6.09 -2.57 -8.71
N CYS A 151 -5.06 -2.89 -9.49
CA CYS A 151 -3.71 -2.33 -9.30
C CYS A 151 -3.63 -0.80 -9.50
N GLN A 152 -4.63 -0.20 -10.14
CA GLN A 152 -4.70 1.23 -10.45
C GLN A 152 -5.94 1.89 -9.85
N VAL A 153 -6.25 1.60 -8.59
CA VAL A 153 -7.26 2.37 -7.83
C VAL A 153 -6.59 3.21 -6.73
N PRO A 154 -7.15 4.38 -6.38
CA PRO A 154 -6.66 5.21 -5.29
C PRO A 154 -7.10 4.68 -3.92
N LEU A 155 -6.91 3.38 -3.69
CA LEU A 155 -7.30 2.65 -2.49
C LEU A 155 -6.08 2.25 -1.66
N ALA A 156 -6.13 2.52 -0.36
CA ALA A 156 -5.22 1.98 0.63
C ALA A 156 -6.02 1.18 1.66
N ALA A 157 -5.45 0.08 2.15
CA ALA A 157 -5.94 -0.57 3.36
C ALA A 157 -4.76 -1.24 4.08
N PHE A 158 -4.65 -1.00 5.39
CA PHE A 158 -3.55 -1.48 6.20
C PHE A 158 -4.02 -1.87 7.59
N ALA A 159 -3.69 -3.09 8.01
CA ALA A 159 -4.07 -3.67 9.28
C ALA A 159 -2.87 -3.90 10.19
N GLU A 160 -3.09 -3.64 11.48
CA GLU A 160 -2.15 -3.90 12.56
C GLU A 160 -2.82 -4.74 13.64
N LEU A 161 -2.06 -5.63 14.27
CA LEU A 161 -2.47 -6.27 15.51
C LEU A 161 -1.99 -5.38 16.65
N GLN A 162 -2.92 -4.85 17.43
CA GLN A 162 -2.67 -3.99 18.57
C GLN A 162 -3.36 -4.60 19.79
N ASP A 163 -2.55 -5.01 20.78
CA ASP A 163 -3.00 -5.83 21.90
C ASP A 163 -3.70 -7.12 21.40
N ASP A 164 -4.95 -7.33 21.80
CA ASP A 164 -5.79 -8.47 21.40
C ASP A 164 -6.75 -8.14 20.24
N ALA A 165 -6.53 -7.03 19.52
CA ALA A 165 -7.44 -6.56 18.47
C ALA A 165 -6.74 -6.36 17.13
N LEU A 166 -7.48 -6.62 16.06
CA LEU A 166 -7.11 -6.21 14.71
C LEU A 166 -7.65 -4.80 14.47
N VAL A 167 -6.76 -3.87 14.14
CA VAL A 167 -7.09 -2.49 13.75
C VAL A 167 -6.81 -2.34 12.26
N LEU A 168 -7.84 -2.05 11.48
CA LEU A 168 -7.76 -1.89 10.04
C LEU A 168 -8.15 -0.47 9.65
N ARG A 169 -7.28 0.21 8.90
CA ARG A 169 -7.57 1.52 8.30
C ARG A 169 -7.73 1.37 6.80
N GLY A 170 -8.67 2.11 6.22
CA GLY A 170 -8.92 2.19 4.78
C GLY A 170 -8.98 3.64 4.30
N ARG A 171 -8.54 3.89 3.06
CA ARG A 171 -8.63 5.21 2.40
C ARG A 171 -8.97 5.10 0.93
N VAL A 172 -9.82 6.01 0.45
CA VAL A 172 -10.12 6.21 -0.99
C VAL A 172 -10.09 7.70 -1.29
N GLY A 173 -9.44 8.14 -2.37
CA GLY A 173 -9.34 9.58 -2.64
C GLY A 173 -9.24 9.96 -4.11
N ASN A 174 -9.55 11.21 -4.42
CA ASN A 174 -9.38 11.77 -5.75
C ASN A 174 -7.89 11.93 -6.09
N LEU A 175 -7.53 11.77 -7.36
CA LEU A 175 -6.12 11.85 -7.79
C LEU A 175 -5.49 13.25 -7.60
N ASP A 176 -6.31 14.28 -7.51
CA ASP A 176 -5.87 15.64 -7.22
C ASP A 176 -5.72 15.93 -5.71
N GLY A 177 -6.08 14.96 -4.85
CA GLY A 177 -6.02 15.09 -3.39
C GLY A 177 -7.14 15.92 -2.77
N SER A 178 -8.09 16.44 -3.57
CA SER A 178 -9.19 17.30 -3.09
C SER A 178 -10.09 16.61 -2.06
N VAL A 179 -10.28 15.31 -2.21
CA VAL A 179 -11.06 14.45 -1.32
C VAL A 179 -10.22 13.24 -0.96
N LEU A 180 -10.14 12.94 0.34
CA LEU A 180 -9.57 11.72 0.88
C LEU A 180 -10.55 11.19 1.93
N LEU A 181 -11.21 10.08 1.62
CA LEU A 181 -12.11 9.37 2.51
C LEU A 181 -11.29 8.48 3.44
N HIS A 182 -11.76 8.35 4.68
CA HIS A 182 -11.09 7.59 5.72
C HIS A 182 -12.10 6.69 6.42
N SER A 183 -11.67 5.48 6.73
CA SER A 183 -12.42 4.57 7.59
C SER A 183 -11.46 3.78 8.46
N GLU A 184 -11.92 3.42 9.65
CA GLU A 184 -11.18 2.58 10.59
C GLU A 184 -12.16 1.58 11.22
N GLY A 185 -11.73 0.33 11.29
CA GLY A 185 -12.42 -0.76 11.95
C GLY A 185 -11.52 -1.41 12.97
N ARG A 186 -12.09 -1.80 14.12
CA ARG A 186 -11.42 -2.58 15.16
C ARG A 186 -12.27 -3.78 15.53
N GLY A 187 -11.67 -4.95 15.66
CA GLY A 187 -12.39 -6.16 16.04
C GLY A 187 -11.51 -7.35 16.38
N ASP A 188 -12.15 -8.50 16.51
CA ASP A 188 -11.49 -9.77 16.82
C ASP A 188 -10.62 -10.25 15.63
N PRO A 189 -9.32 -10.54 15.84
CA PRO A 189 -8.45 -11.13 14.82
C PRO A 189 -8.96 -12.46 14.22
N ALA A 190 -9.92 -13.14 14.85
CA ALA A 190 -10.58 -14.33 14.34
C ALA A 190 -11.50 -14.07 13.15
N ASP A 191 -12.03 -12.84 13.00
CA ASP A 191 -12.96 -12.44 11.94
C ASP A 191 -12.41 -11.30 11.05
N PRO A 192 -11.20 -11.43 10.46
CA PRO A 192 -10.53 -10.33 9.79
C PRO A 192 -11.29 -9.84 8.54
N GLU A 193 -11.95 -10.74 7.81
CA GLU A 193 -12.74 -10.35 6.64
C GLU A 193 -13.97 -9.52 7.00
N GLN A 194 -14.63 -9.78 8.14
CA GLN A 194 -15.80 -9.00 8.55
C GLN A 194 -15.42 -7.56 8.84
N ILE A 195 -14.27 -7.35 9.50
CA ILE A 195 -13.71 -6.02 9.75
C ILE A 195 -13.41 -5.31 8.41
N GLY A 196 -12.81 -6.04 7.46
CA GLY A 196 -12.54 -5.49 6.13
C GLY A 196 -13.78 -5.12 5.32
N ILE A 197 -14.85 -5.91 5.41
CA ILE A 197 -16.13 -5.59 4.77
C ILE A 197 -16.74 -4.34 5.42
N ALA A 198 -16.76 -4.25 6.76
CA ALA A 198 -17.30 -3.09 7.46
C ALA A 198 -16.57 -1.78 7.10
N VAL A 199 -15.23 -1.81 7.02
CA VAL A 199 -14.42 -0.66 6.57
C VAL A 199 -14.75 -0.28 5.12
N ALA A 200 -14.95 -1.26 4.24
CA ALA A 200 -15.32 -1.00 2.85
C ALA A 200 -16.73 -0.40 2.73
N GLU A 201 -17.71 -0.93 3.46
CA GLU A 201 -19.08 -0.42 3.48
C GLU A 201 -19.16 1.02 4.02
N ASP A 202 -18.39 1.32 5.06
CA ASP A 202 -18.27 2.70 5.57
C ASP A 202 -17.68 3.64 4.50
N LEU A 203 -16.60 3.25 3.82
CA LEU A 203 -16.05 4.03 2.69
C LEU A 203 -17.08 4.22 1.55
N LEU A 204 -17.87 3.19 1.22
CA LEU A 204 -18.94 3.31 0.23
C LEU A 204 -20.03 4.28 0.69
N SER A 205 -20.40 4.26 1.96
CA SER A 205 -21.39 5.19 2.54
C SER A 205 -20.92 6.66 2.45
N GLN A 206 -19.61 6.88 2.44
CA GLN A 206 -18.98 8.19 2.26
C GLN A 206 -18.83 8.60 0.79
N GLY A 207 -19.17 7.73 -0.16
CA GLY A 207 -19.12 8.01 -1.61
C GLY A 207 -17.88 7.51 -2.33
N ALA A 208 -17.17 6.50 -1.78
CA ALA A 208 -16.02 5.89 -2.45
C ALA A 208 -16.38 5.28 -3.82
N ASP A 209 -17.63 4.82 -4.00
CA ASP A 209 -18.14 4.29 -5.26
C ASP A 209 -17.99 5.28 -6.42
N ARG A 210 -18.27 6.57 -6.18
CA ARG A 210 -18.16 7.63 -7.19
C ARG A 210 -16.70 7.85 -7.61
N ILE A 211 -15.81 7.94 -6.62
CA ILE A 211 -14.36 8.12 -6.86
C ILE A 211 -13.79 6.94 -7.65
N LEU A 212 -14.20 5.72 -7.32
CA LEU A 212 -13.72 4.50 -7.98
C LEU A 212 -14.32 4.34 -9.38
N ALA A 213 -15.56 4.78 -9.62
CA ALA A 213 -16.21 4.70 -10.93
C ALA A 213 -15.56 5.62 -11.96
N ASP A 214 -15.11 6.80 -11.56
CA ASP A 214 -14.46 7.79 -12.45
C ASP A 214 -13.10 7.32 -13.01
N LEU A 215 -12.55 6.22 -12.47
CA LEU A 215 -11.23 5.67 -12.81
C LEU A 215 -11.28 4.27 -13.43
N ARG A 216 -12.47 3.73 -13.70
CA ARG A 216 -12.70 2.41 -14.32
C ARG A 216 -12.88 2.47 -15.83
#